data_AF-A0AAE1NXY9-F1
#
_entry.id   AF-A0AAE1NXY9-F1
#
_cell.length_a   1.000
_cell.length_b   1.000
_cell.length_c   1.000
_cell.angle_alpha   90.00
_cell.angle_beta   90.00
_cell.angle_gamma   90.00
#
_symmetry.space_group_name_H-M   'P 1'
#
loop_
_entity.id
_entity.type
_entity.pdbx_description
1 polymer ?
#
loop_
_entity_poly.entity_id
_entity_poly.type
_entity_poly.pdbx_seq_one_letter_code
_entity_poly.pdbx_strand_id
1 'polypeptide(L)'
;MSKLVARIPVMAKAAVDSATPKLNTFVRYAKVELVPPTPAEFGAVAQGFNKIVKGAQTGAWKKVTVKEAWLNTLVTVEVLCWFFIGEVIGKGTVVGYQV
;
A
#
# COMPACT_ATOMS: atom_id res chain seq x y z
N MET A 1 -3.16 -11.44 -40.27
CA MET A 1 -3.67 -10.22 -39.58
C MET A 1 -5.17 -10.29 -39.27
N SER A 2 -6.07 -10.54 -40.24
CA SER A 2 -7.54 -10.55 -40.01
C SER A 2 -8.05 -11.52 -38.93
N LYS A 3 -7.48 -12.73 -38.85
CA LYS A 3 -7.87 -13.72 -37.82
C LYS A 3 -7.46 -13.33 -36.40
N LEU A 4 -6.41 -12.52 -36.24
CA LEU A 4 -5.96 -12.05 -34.93
C LEU A 4 -6.85 -10.90 -34.44
N VAL A 5 -7.18 -9.96 -35.34
CA VAL A 5 -8.12 -8.85 -35.05
C VAL A 5 -9.51 -9.38 -34.67
N ALA A 6 -10.00 -10.43 -35.33
CA ALA A 6 -11.26 -11.08 -34.97
C ALA A 6 -11.25 -11.76 -33.58
N ARG A 7 -10.08 -12.05 -33.01
CA ARG A 7 -9.92 -12.67 -31.69
C ARG A 7 -9.75 -11.66 -30.55
N ILE A 8 -9.42 -10.41 -30.86
CA ILE A 8 -9.31 -9.31 -29.87
C ILE A 8 -10.54 -9.23 -28.95
N PRO A 9 -11.80 -9.21 -29.44
CA PRO A 9 -12.96 -9.11 -28.54
C PRO A 9 -13.12 -10.33 -27.63
N VAL A 10 -12.75 -11.52 -28.11
CA VAL A 10 -12.79 -12.76 -27.32
C VAL A 10 -11.72 -12.74 -26.22
N MET A 11 -10.51 -12.27 -26.54
CA MET A 11 -9.42 -12.16 -25.56
C MET A 11 -9.68 -11.04 -24.54
N ALA A 12 -10.26 -9.91 -24.98
CA ALA A 12 -10.67 -8.84 -24.09
C ALA A 12 -11.75 -9.32 -23.11
N LYS A 13 -12.76 -10.06 -23.59
CA LYS A 13 -13.79 -10.65 -22.73
C LYS A 13 -13.18 -11.63 -21.73
N ALA A 14 -12.31 -12.52 -22.17
CA ALA A 14 -11.61 -13.45 -21.28
C ALA A 14 -10.76 -12.73 -20.23
N ALA A 15 -10.10 -11.62 -20.59
CA ALA A 15 -9.35 -10.80 -19.65
C ALA A 15 -10.26 -10.14 -18.61
N VAL A 16 -11.41 -9.59 -19.04
CA VAL A 16 -12.42 -9.00 -18.13
C VAL A 16 -12.99 -10.06 -17.18
N ASP A 17 -13.36 -11.23 -17.71
CA ASP A 17 -13.91 -12.33 -16.92
C ASP A 17 -12.89 -12.83 -15.86
N SER A 18 -11.59 -12.79 -16.19
CA SER A 18 -10.51 -13.16 -15.24
C SER A 18 -10.19 -12.04 -14.23
N ALA A 19 -10.23 -10.78 -14.67
CA ALA A 19 -9.86 -9.63 -13.84
C ALA A 19 -10.95 -9.25 -12.84
N THR A 20 -12.22 -9.34 -13.24
CA THR A 20 -13.38 -8.94 -12.42
C THR A 20 -13.38 -9.56 -11.01
N PRO A 21 -13.26 -10.89 -10.82
CA PRO A 21 -13.25 -11.47 -9.48
C PRO A 21 -12.05 -11.01 -8.65
N LYS A 22 -10.87 -10.84 -9.27
CA LYS A 22 -9.65 -10.38 -8.59
C LYS A 22 -9.79 -8.93 -8.13
N LEU A 23 -10.33 -8.07 -8.99
CA LEU A 23 -10.61 -6.67 -8.66
C LEU A 23 -11.69 -6.55 -7.58
N ASN A 24 -12.72 -7.40 -7.60
CA ASN A 24 -13.73 -7.41 -6.55
C ASN A 24 -13.13 -7.74 -5.18
N THR A 25 -12.25 -8.74 -5.11
CA THR A 25 -11.52 -9.06 -3.88
C THR A 25 -10.61 -7.92 -3.45
N PHE A 26 -9.86 -7.32 -4.38
CA PHE A 26 -9.02 -6.15 -4.09
C PHE A 26 -9.85 -5.00 -3.52
N VAL A 27 -10.96 -4.62 -4.18
CA VAL A 27 -11.84 -3.53 -3.75
C VAL A 27 -12.43 -3.80 -2.37
N ARG A 28 -12.76 -5.07 -2.05
CA ARG A 28 -13.25 -5.45 -0.73
C ARG A 28 -12.24 -5.10 0.38
N TYR A 29 -10.97 -5.47 0.22
CA TYR A 29 -9.94 -5.18 1.22
C TYR A 29 -9.49 -3.72 1.20
N ALA A 30 -9.36 -3.12 0.02
CA ALA A 30 -9.00 -1.71 -0.13
C ALA A 30 -9.98 -0.78 0.62
N LYS A 31 -11.27 -1.10 0.64
CA LYS A 31 -12.30 -0.33 1.36
C LYS A 31 -12.16 -0.34 2.89
N VAL A 32 -11.41 -1.27 3.46
CA VAL A 32 -11.24 -1.34 4.91
C VAL A 32 -9.80 -1.02 5.34
N GLU A 33 -8.80 -1.32 4.50
CA GLU A 33 -7.38 -1.14 4.85
C GLU A 33 -6.76 0.13 4.25
N LEU A 34 -7.25 0.62 3.11
CA LEU A 34 -6.66 1.75 2.38
C LEU A 34 -7.51 3.03 2.46
N VAL A 35 -8.57 3.02 3.28
CA VAL A 35 -9.42 4.20 3.49
C VAL A 35 -8.74 5.16 4.48
N PRO A 36 -8.79 6.48 4.23
CA PRO A 36 -8.28 7.44 5.19
C PRO A 36 -8.91 7.24 6.57
N PRO A 37 -8.11 7.26 7.65
CA PRO A 37 -8.63 7.07 8.99
C PRO A 37 -9.63 8.17 9.35
N THR A 38 -10.57 7.83 10.21
CA THR A 38 -11.54 8.78 10.76
C THR A 38 -10.87 9.70 11.78
N PRO A 39 -11.36 10.94 11.98
CA PRO A 39 -10.78 11.85 12.95
C PRO A 39 -10.70 11.33 14.39
N ALA A 40 -11.61 10.42 14.77
CA ALA A 40 -11.62 9.80 16.08
C ALA A 40 -10.40 8.89 16.34
N GLU A 41 -9.80 8.34 15.29
CA GLU A 41 -8.68 7.39 15.40
C GLU A 41 -7.33 8.08 15.64
N PHE A 42 -7.22 9.39 15.38
CA PHE A 42 -5.97 10.15 15.62
C PHE A 42 -5.52 10.11 17.09
N GLY A 43 -6.47 10.06 18.04
CA GLY A 43 -6.14 9.91 19.46
C GLY A 43 -5.40 8.61 19.76
N ALA A 44 -5.83 7.50 19.15
CA ALA A 44 -5.16 6.20 19.29
C ALA A 44 -3.78 6.19 18.62
N VAL A 45 -3.63 6.85 17.46
CA VAL A 45 -2.34 7.00 16.77
C VAL A 45 -1.34 7.76 17.65
N ALA A 46 -1.75 8.88 18.25
CA ALA A 46 -0.89 9.67 19.14
C ALA A 46 -0.44 8.86 20.37
N GLN A 47 -1.35 8.06 20.95
CA GLN A 47 -1.00 7.16 22.04
C GLN A 47 -0.01 6.06 21.60
N GLY A 48 -0.18 5.50 20.41
CA GLY A 48 0.74 4.52 19.81
C GLY A 48 2.15 5.09 19.64
N PHE A 49 2.25 6.30 19.09
CA PHE A 49 3.53 6.99 18.94
C PHE A 49 4.23 7.21 20.29
N ASN A 50 3.50 7.68 21.30
CA ASN A 50 4.05 7.86 22.65
C ASN A 50 4.58 6.56 23.27
N LYS A 51 3.95 5.41 22.99
CA LYS A 51 4.46 4.10 23.44
C LYS A 51 5.77 3.74 22.77
N ILE A 52 5.92 4.01 21.46
CA ILE A 52 7.16 3.76 20.72
C ILE A 52 8.29 4.61 21.31
N VAL A 53 8.05 5.90 21.55
CA VAL A 53 9.04 6.82 22.15
C VAL A 53 9.48 6.32 23.54
N LYS A 54 8.52 5.96 24.41
CA LYS A 54 8.82 5.39 25.73
C LYS A 54 9.59 4.07 25.63
N GLY A 55 9.24 3.21 24.67
CA GLY A 55 9.95 1.96 24.41
C GLY A 55 11.40 2.18 23.97
N ALA A 56 11.66 3.23 23.17
CA ALA A 56 13.00 3.64 22.78
C ALA A 56 13.80 4.14 24.01
N GLN A 57 13.21 5.03 24.82
CA GLN A 57 13.83 5.59 26.02
C GLN A 57 14.19 4.53 27.08
N THR A 58 13.31 3.55 27.27
CA THR A 58 13.50 2.47 28.25
C THR A 58 14.38 1.33 27.76
N GLY A 59 14.83 1.37 26.50
CA GLY A 59 15.66 0.32 25.91
C GLY A 59 14.91 -0.97 25.56
N ALA A 60 13.57 -0.95 25.51
CA ALA A 60 12.75 -2.11 25.20
C ALA A 60 13.03 -2.70 23.81
N TRP A 61 13.50 -1.87 22.87
CA TRP A 61 13.91 -2.28 21.52
C TRP A 61 15.02 -3.35 21.52
N LYS A 62 15.84 -3.43 22.58
CA LYS A 62 16.90 -4.45 22.70
C LYS A 62 16.36 -5.86 22.97
N LYS A 63 15.09 -5.99 23.36
CA LYS A 63 14.44 -7.26 23.68
C LYS A 63 13.58 -7.79 22.52
N VAL A 64 13.53 -7.07 21.40
CA VAL A 64 12.73 -7.43 20.24
C VAL A 64 13.39 -8.58 19.49
N THR A 65 12.62 -9.58 19.09
CA THR A 65 13.14 -10.71 18.32
C THR A 65 13.47 -10.29 16.88
N VAL A 66 14.39 -10.99 16.22
CA VAL A 66 14.78 -10.68 14.83
C VAL A 66 13.57 -10.71 13.89
N LYS A 67 12.63 -11.64 14.12
CA LYS A 67 11.39 -11.74 13.32
C LYS A 67 10.54 -10.47 13.44
N GLU A 68 10.34 -9.97 14.66
CA GLU A 68 9.55 -8.76 14.90
C GLU A 68 10.25 -7.52 14.35
N ALA A 69 11.56 -7.41 14.55
CA ALA A 69 12.36 -6.32 14.00
C ALA A 69 12.27 -6.28 12.47
N TRP A 70 12.33 -7.45 11.83
CA TRP A 70 12.20 -7.58 10.37
C TRP A 70 10.81 -7.15 9.88
N LEU A 71 9.74 -7.63 10.52
CA LEU A 71 8.37 -7.24 10.18
C LEU A 71 8.16 -5.72 10.30
N ASN A 72 8.61 -5.13 11.40
CA ASN A 72 8.50 -3.67 11.61
C ASN A 72 9.28 -2.89 10.55
N THR A 73 10.44 -3.41 10.12
CA THR A 73 11.24 -2.81 9.06
C THR A 73 10.50 -2.84 7.73
N LEU A 74 9.90 -3.98 7.36
CA LEU A 74 9.13 -4.11 6.12
C LEU A 74 7.94 -3.13 6.07
N VAL A 75 7.18 -3.01 7.16
CA VAL A 75 6.07 -2.04 7.27
C VAL A 75 6.61 -0.60 7.17
N THR A 76 7.75 -0.31 7.79
CA THR A 76 8.37 1.02 7.70
C THR A 76 8.74 1.36 6.24
N VAL A 77 9.34 0.41 5.52
CA VAL A 77 9.67 0.57 4.10
C VAL A 77 8.42 0.78 3.25
N GLU A 78 7.33 0.03 3.52
CA GLU A 78 6.05 0.22 2.82
C GLU A 78 5.50 1.65 2.99
N VAL A 79 5.51 2.18 4.21
CA VAL A 79 5.06 3.57 4.48
C VAL A 79 5.94 4.59 3.75
N LEU A 80 7.25 4.36 3.64
CA LEU A 80 8.14 5.22 2.85
C LEU A 80 7.85 5.13 1.35
N CYS A 81 7.50 3.95 0.83
CA CYS A 81 7.10 3.80 -0.57
C CYS A 81 5.84 4.61 -0.90
N TRP A 82 4.90 4.75 0.04
CA TRP A 82 3.72 5.62 -0.14
C TRP A 82 4.08 7.10 -0.35
N PHE A 83 5.16 7.59 0.25
CA PHE A 83 5.66 8.94 -0.02
C PHE A 83 6.07 9.10 -1.49
N PHE A 84 6.81 8.13 -2.06
CA PHE A 84 7.21 8.17 -3.47
C PHE A 84 6.03 8.03 -4.43
N ILE A 85 5.00 7.27 -4.06
CA ILE A 85 3.74 7.23 -4.83
C ILE A 85 3.10 8.62 -4.86
N GLY A 86 3.07 9.32 -3.71
CA GLY A 86 2.63 10.71 -3.63
C GLY A 86 3.46 11.65 -4.50
N GLU A 87 4.78 11.46 -4.55
CA GLU A 87 5.68 12.23 -5.42
C GLU A 87 5.38 12.00 -6.90
N VAL A 88 5.13 10.74 -7.32
CA VAL A 88 4.72 10.38 -8.70
C VAL A 88 3.41 11.05 -9.08
N ILE A 89 2.43 11.08 -8.16
CA ILE A 89 1.16 11.79 -8.37
C ILE A 89 1.42 13.31 -8.47
N GLY A 90 2.24 13.88 -7.58
CA GLY A 90 2.53 15.30 -7.53
C GLY A 90 3.29 15.82 -8.77
N LYS A 91 4.21 15.02 -9.32
CA LYS A 91 4.95 15.37 -10.56
C LYS A 91 4.19 15.04 -11.84
N GLY A 92 3.11 14.26 -11.77
CA GLY A 92 2.29 13.86 -12.91
C GLY A 92 2.96 12.90 -13.90
N THR A 93 4.12 12.33 -13.55
CA THR A 93 4.89 11.42 -14.40
C THR A 93 5.52 10.30 -13.60
N VAL A 94 5.63 9.12 -14.22
CA VAL A 94 6.24 7.94 -13.59
C VAL A 94 7.77 8.03 -13.60
N VAL A 95 8.35 8.76 -14.57
CA VAL A 95 9.80 8.82 -14.78
C VAL A 95 10.26 10.27 -14.82
N GLY A 96 11.11 10.64 -13.85
CA GLY A 96 11.75 11.96 -13.77
C GLY A 96 10.75 13.11 -13.58
N TYR A 97 11.26 14.33 -13.52
CA TYR A 97 10.44 15.52 -13.71
C TYR A 97 10.49 15.92 -15.18
N GLN A 98 9.35 16.33 -15.74
CA GLN A 98 9.32 16.97 -17.05
C GLN A 98 9.81 18.41 -16.89
N VAL A 99 11.13 18.58 -17.02
CA VAL A 99 11.81 19.88 -17.09
C VAL A 99 11.89 20.38 -18.53
#